data_AF-A0A392P5M7-F1
#
_entry.id   AF-A0A392P5M7-F1
#
_cell.length_a   1.000
_cell.length_b   1.000
_cell.length_c   1.000
_cell.angle_alpha   90.00
_cell.angle_beta   90.00
_cell.angle_gamma   90.00
#
_symmetry.space_group_name_H-M   'P 1'
#
loop_
_entity.id
_entity.type
_entity.pdbx_description
1 polymer ?
#
loop_
_entity_poly.entity_id
_entity_poly.type
_entity_poly.pdbx_seq_one_letter_code
_entity_poly.pdbx_strand_id
1 'polypeptide(L)'
;MNTMTPASLVEDMNAGASGGVTIGEALEATVLTAGKKPVEWSDAAAIQAAEVRATGRTNIVPGGVAAAAQSAATLNSRTEKDEDKTKLADILADATTKLPKDRAATRRDAEGVTGAEMRNDPSLATHPGGVSASMAAAARLNQNNDN
;
A
#
# COMPACT_ATOMS: atom_id res chain seq x y z
N MET A 1 -4.96 -4.26 -55.04
CA MET A 1 -5.90 -4.83 -54.05
C MET A 1 -5.34 -4.61 -52.67
N ASN A 2 -6.11 -3.92 -51.81
CA ASN A 2 -6.06 -3.92 -50.33
C ASN A 2 -5.74 -5.33 -49.76
N THR A 3 -5.13 -5.55 -48.58
CA THR A 3 -5.36 -4.98 -47.23
C THR A 3 -4.32 -5.57 -46.24
N MET A 4 -3.99 -4.80 -45.17
CA MET A 4 -3.84 -5.18 -43.72
C MET A 4 -3.22 -6.55 -43.38
N THR A 5 -2.28 -6.76 -42.45
CA THR A 5 -1.94 -6.19 -41.11
C THR A 5 -0.77 -7.06 -40.54
N PRO A 6 -0.19 -6.84 -39.34
CA PRO A 6 -0.31 -5.71 -38.43
C PRO A 6 1.04 -5.11 -37.97
N ALA A 7 0.95 -3.87 -37.47
CA ALA A 7 1.89 -3.31 -36.52
C ALA A 7 1.77 -4.06 -35.18
N SER A 8 2.83 -4.73 -34.74
CA SER A 8 2.94 -5.27 -33.37
C SER A 8 4.38 -5.09 -32.85
N LEU A 9 4.92 -3.88 -33.03
CA LEU A 9 6.25 -3.48 -32.57
C LEU A 9 6.22 -2.18 -31.75
N VAL A 10 5.07 -1.88 -31.12
CA VAL A 10 4.91 -0.72 -30.21
C VAL A 10 4.07 -1.09 -28.98
N GLU A 11 4.42 -2.17 -28.29
CA GLU A 11 3.92 -2.44 -26.92
C GLU A 11 5.05 -2.34 -25.91
N ASP A 12 5.91 -1.33 -26.05
CA ASP A 12 7.01 -1.11 -25.12
C ASP A 12 7.24 0.38 -24.82
N MET A 13 6.16 1.17 -24.70
CA MET A 13 6.17 2.50 -24.09
C MET A 13 4.76 2.84 -23.58
N ASN A 14 4.49 2.65 -22.28
CA ASN A 14 3.59 3.46 -21.41
C ASN A 14 3.02 2.70 -20.17
N ALA A 15 3.69 1.67 -19.63
CA ALA A 15 3.24 1.02 -18.38
C ALA A 15 3.58 1.83 -17.09
N GLY A 16 3.62 3.17 -17.18
CA GLY A 16 3.92 4.05 -16.06
C GLY A 16 3.47 5.47 -16.37
N ALA A 17 2.49 5.95 -15.61
CA ALA A 17 1.78 7.23 -15.68
C ALA A 17 0.50 7.26 -16.54
N SER A 18 -0.64 7.44 -15.84
CA SER A 18 -2.03 7.66 -16.31
C SER A 18 -2.88 6.38 -16.42
N GLY A 19 -3.87 6.10 -15.55
CA GLY A 19 -4.58 7.01 -14.64
C GLY A 19 -5.41 6.31 -13.57
N GLY A 20 -4.74 5.58 -12.68
CA GLY A 20 -5.35 5.04 -11.46
C GLY A 20 -4.51 5.37 -10.23
N VAL A 21 -5.16 5.47 -9.07
CA VAL A 21 -4.52 5.63 -7.75
C VAL A 21 -3.61 4.44 -7.49
N THR A 22 -2.34 4.71 -7.25
CA THR A 22 -1.30 3.72 -6.99
C THR A 22 -1.34 3.19 -5.55
N ILE A 23 -0.58 2.13 -5.28
CA ILE A 23 -0.46 1.56 -3.94
C ILE A 23 0.28 2.54 -3.01
N GLY A 24 1.33 3.20 -3.49
CA GLY A 24 2.03 4.24 -2.72
C GLY A 24 1.14 5.43 -2.39
N GLU A 25 0.37 5.93 -3.36
CA GLU A 25 -0.59 7.01 -3.12
C GLU A 25 -1.68 6.61 -2.12
N ALA A 26 -2.15 5.34 -2.17
CA ALA A 26 -3.12 4.84 -1.20
C ALA A 26 -2.52 4.78 0.22
N LEU A 27 -1.25 4.40 0.35
CA LEU A 27 -0.53 4.40 1.63
C LEU A 27 -0.32 5.82 2.16
N GLU A 28 0.07 6.77 1.30
CA GLU A 28 0.20 8.18 1.66
C GLU A 28 -1.16 8.78 2.07
N ALA A 29 -2.25 8.39 1.40
CA ALA A 29 -3.60 8.83 1.77
C ALA A 29 -4.02 8.37 3.18
N THR A 30 -3.51 7.25 3.69
CA THR A 30 -3.73 6.81 5.07
C THR A 30 -3.22 7.83 6.09
N VAL A 31 -2.21 8.65 5.74
CA VAL A 31 -1.72 9.71 6.62
C VAL A 31 -2.81 10.74 6.94
N LEU A 32 -3.71 11.01 6.00
CA LEU A 32 -4.80 11.97 6.18
C LEU A 32 -5.88 11.48 7.15
N THR A 33 -6.11 10.17 7.21
CA THR A 33 -7.21 9.56 7.97
C THR A 33 -6.75 8.94 9.29
N ALA A 34 -5.55 8.36 9.32
CA ALA A 34 -4.99 7.64 10.46
C ALA A 34 -3.55 8.05 10.78
N GLY A 35 -3.03 9.15 10.24
CA GLY A 35 -1.62 9.54 10.42
C GLY A 35 -1.17 9.72 11.87
N LYS A 36 -2.07 10.08 12.79
CA LYS A 36 -1.77 10.23 14.23
C LYS A 36 -1.82 8.90 15.00
N LYS A 37 -2.23 7.81 14.37
CA LYS A 37 -2.31 6.48 14.98
C LYS A 37 -0.88 5.94 15.19
N PRO A 38 -0.53 5.43 16.39
CA PRO A 38 0.67 4.64 16.57
C PRO A 38 0.69 3.44 15.63
N VAL A 39 1.86 3.11 15.09
CA VAL A 39 2.00 1.91 14.26
C VAL A 39 1.88 0.66 15.12
N GLU A 40 0.98 -0.24 14.73
CA GLU A 40 0.78 -1.55 15.35
C GLU A 40 1.24 -2.70 14.43
N TRP A 41 1.29 -3.92 14.96
CA TRP A 41 1.69 -5.11 14.21
C TRP A 41 0.75 -5.43 13.03
N SER A 42 -0.55 -5.19 13.21
CA SER A 42 -1.56 -5.35 12.15
C SER A 42 -1.32 -4.35 11.01
N ASP A 43 -1.03 -3.08 11.33
CA ASP A 43 -0.68 -2.07 10.33
C ASP A 43 0.60 -2.45 9.58
N ALA A 44 1.64 -2.87 10.31
CA ALA A 44 2.91 -3.25 9.72
C ALA A 44 2.75 -4.45 8.77
N ALA A 45 1.86 -5.39 9.07
CA ALA A 45 1.51 -6.50 8.19
C ALA A 45 0.73 -6.03 6.95
N ALA A 46 -0.21 -5.10 7.11
CA ALA A 46 -0.96 -4.49 6.01
C ALA A 46 -0.03 -3.75 5.03
N ILE A 47 0.89 -2.94 5.57
CA ILE A 47 1.89 -2.19 4.81
C ILE A 47 2.85 -3.14 4.07
N GLN A 48 3.31 -4.21 4.72
CA GLN A 48 4.12 -5.23 4.07
C GLN A 48 3.37 -5.88 2.91
N ALA A 49 2.11 -6.25 3.12
CA ALA A 49 1.27 -6.84 2.09
C ALA A 49 1.09 -5.88 0.89
N ALA A 50 0.99 -4.58 1.14
CA ALA A 50 0.94 -3.55 0.11
C ALA A 50 2.27 -3.44 -0.66
N GLU A 51 3.41 -3.37 0.03
CA GLU A 51 4.75 -3.28 -0.58
C GLU A 51 5.06 -4.50 -1.49
N VAL A 52 4.74 -5.71 -1.04
CA VAL A 52 4.89 -6.95 -1.84
C VAL A 52 4.07 -6.88 -3.13
N ARG A 53 2.87 -6.30 -3.06
CA ARG A 53 1.95 -6.18 -4.20
C ARG A 53 2.34 -5.09 -5.18
N ALA A 54 2.86 -3.97 -4.66
CA ALA A 54 3.43 -2.91 -5.48
C ALA A 54 4.63 -3.43 -6.25
N THR A 55 5.58 -4.05 -5.55
CA THR A 55 6.87 -4.43 -6.14
C THR A 55 6.87 -5.76 -6.90
N GLY A 56 5.86 -6.61 -6.67
CA GLY A 56 5.83 -7.99 -7.16
C GLY A 56 6.91 -8.88 -6.55
N ARG A 57 7.62 -8.40 -5.53
CA ARG A 57 8.66 -9.13 -4.81
C ARG A 57 8.06 -9.69 -3.52
N THR A 58 8.23 -10.98 -3.28
CA THR A 58 7.77 -11.65 -2.05
C THR A 58 8.63 -11.34 -0.83
N ASN A 59 9.81 -10.74 -1.03
CA ASN A 59 10.77 -10.44 0.03
C ASN A 59 10.67 -8.97 0.41
N ILE A 60 10.73 -8.68 1.72
CA ILE A 60 10.80 -7.30 2.25
C ILE A 60 12.01 -6.61 1.64
N VAL A 61 11.81 -5.41 1.08
CA VAL A 61 12.91 -4.61 0.57
C VAL A 61 13.66 -4.00 1.77
N PRO A 62 14.95 -4.28 1.97
CA PRO A 62 15.71 -3.63 3.04
C PRO A 62 15.67 -2.11 2.88
N GLY A 63 15.24 -1.39 3.92
CA GLY A 63 15.04 0.07 3.88
C GLY A 63 13.72 0.52 3.26
N GLY A 64 12.83 -0.39 2.89
CA GLY A 64 11.47 -0.10 2.40
C GLY A 64 10.51 0.36 3.50
N VAL A 65 9.31 0.77 3.08
CA VAL A 65 8.24 1.26 3.96
C VAL A 65 7.81 0.17 4.94
N ALA A 66 7.73 -1.08 4.47
CA ALA A 66 7.36 -2.22 5.31
C ALA A 66 8.38 -2.51 6.41
N ALA A 67 9.67 -2.41 6.09
CA ALA A 67 10.74 -2.61 7.07
C ALA A 67 10.68 -1.54 8.18
N ALA A 68 10.43 -0.29 7.81
CA ALA A 68 10.26 0.81 8.76
C ALA A 68 9.03 0.61 9.65
N ALA A 69 7.90 0.18 9.08
CA ALA A 69 6.68 -0.13 9.84
C ALA A 69 6.88 -1.27 10.86
N GLN A 70 7.59 -2.34 10.47
CA GLN A 70 7.89 -3.46 11.37
C GLN A 70 8.80 -3.05 12.54
N SER A 71 9.81 -2.23 12.26
CA SER A 71 10.67 -1.65 13.29
C SER A 71 9.86 -0.78 14.25
N ALA A 72 9.01 0.10 13.71
CA ALA A 72 8.13 0.97 14.47
C ALA A 72 7.16 0.17 15.36
N ALA A 73 6.48 -0.85 14.83
CA ALA A 73 5.58 -1.70 15.62
C ALA A 73 6.32 -2.43 16.76
N THR A 74 7.53 -2.92 16.49
CA THR A 74 8.37 -3.58 17.51
C THR A 74 8.73 -2.61 18.64
N LEU A 75 9.17 -1.40 18.31
CA LEU A 75 9.52 -0.39 19.30
C LEU A 75 8.29 0.09 20.06
N ASN A 76 7.21 0.42 19.35
CA ASN A 76 5.95 0.88 19.94
C ASN A 76 5.35 -0.14 20.91
N SER A 77 5.52 -1.45 20.66
CA SER A 77 5.05 -2.50 21.58
C SER A 77 5.72 -2.46 22.96
N ARG A 78 6.88 -1.81 23.06
CA ARG A 78 7.66 -1.65 24.29
C ARG A 78 7.59 -0.24 24.88
N THR A 79 6.93 0.68 24.17
CA THR A 79 6.79 2.08 24.58
C THR A 79 5.42 2.28 25.22
N GLU A 80 5.39 2.68 26.49
CA GLU A 80 4.13 2.86 27.23
C GLU A 80 3.37 4.13 26.83
N LYS A 81 4.11 5.22 26.57
CA LYS A 81 3.52 6.51 26.23
C LYS A 81 3.20 6.60 24.76
N ASP A 82 1.93 6.81 24.43
CA ASP A 82 1.49 6.96 23.05
C ASP A 82 2.14 8.15 22.34
N GLU A 83 2.50 9.22 23.04
CA GLU A 83 3.17 10.39 22.47
C GLU A 83 4.55 10.04 21.88
N ASP A 84 5.28 9.11 22.52
CA ASP A 84 6.63 8.69 22.14
C ASP A 84 6.64 7.62 21.04
N LYS A 85 5.47 7.04 20.70
CA LYS A 85 5.34 6.01 19.66
C LYS A 85 5.49 6.61 18.26
N THR A 86 6.17 5.90 17.38
CA THR A 86 6.19 6.22 15.94
C THR A 86 4.78 6.09 15.36
N LYS A 87 4.35 7.07 14.58
CA LYS A 87 3.00 7.14 14.00
C LYS A 87 2.98 6.72 12.53
N LEU A 88 1.80 6.41 12.00
CA LEU A 88 1.64 6.08 10.58
C LEU A 88 2.11 7.21 9.65
N ALA A 89 1.94 8.48 10.05
CA ALA A 89 2.44 9.62 9.30
C ALA A 89 3.97 9.57 9.10
N ASP A 90 4.73 9.14 10.11
CA ASP A 90 6.19 9.10 10.06
C ASP A 90 6.72 8.03 9.10
N ILE A 91 5.91 7.03 8.78
CA ILE A 91 6.28 5.89 7.94
C ILE A 91 5.74 6.03 6.51
N LEU A 92 4.52 6.53 6.36
CA LEU A 92 3.79 6.49 5.10
C LEU A 92 3.86 7.78 4.28
N ALA A 93 4.35 8.90 4.83
CA ALA A 93 4.32 10.21 4.16
C ALA A 93 5.11 10.29 2.85
N ASP A 94 6.03 9.35 2.60
CA ASP A 94 6.86 9.27 1.41
C ASP A 94 6.81 7.87 0.76
N ALA A 95 5.72 7.12 1.00
CA ALA A 95 5.56 5.76 0.53
C ALA A 95 5.68 5.65 -1.00
N THR A 96 5.13 6.60 -1.77
CA THR A 96 5.20 6.61 -3.24
C THR A 96 6.65 6.63 -3.73
N THR A 97 7.51 7.41 -3.07
CA THR A 97 8.94 7.51 -3.44
C THR A 97 9.77 6.29 -3.03
N LYS A 98 9.30 5.55 -2.02
CA LYS A 98 9.98 4.37 -1.46
C LYS A 98 9.58 3.05 -2.13
N LEU A 99 8.59 3.07 -3.02
CA LEU A 99 8.14 1.89 -3.75
C LEU A 99 8.76 1.87 -5.18
N PRO A 100 9.81 1.07 -5.43
CA PRO A 100 10.60 1.15 -6.68
C PRO A 100 9.84 0.69 -7.95
N LYS A 101 8.65 0.11 -7.81
CA LYS A 101 7.79 -0.33 -8.92
C LYS A 101 6.32 -0.06 -8.59
N ASP A 102 6.04 1.11 -8.03
CA ASP A 102 4.66 1.43 -7.66
C ASP A 102 3.72 1.34 -8.87
N ARG A 103 2.52 0.80 -8.64
CA ARG A 103 1.52 0.53 -9.67
C ARG A 103 0.12 0.79 -9.15
N ALA A 104 -0.82 0.95 -10.07
CA ALA A 104 -2.24 1.12 -9.75
C ALA A 104 -2.75 0.03 -8.79
N ALA A 105 -3.45 0.46 -7.74
CA ALA A 105 -4.06 -0.42 -6.76
C ALA A 105 -5.23 -1.19 -7.38
N THR A 106 -5.27 -2.50 -7.18
CA THR A 106 -6.38 -3.36 -7.64
C THR A 106 -7.21 -3.88 -6.49
N ARG A 107 -8.41 -4.39 -6.78
CA ARG A 107 -9.25 -5.05 -5.78
C ARG A 107 -8.55 -6.23 -5.10
N ARG A 108 -7.78 -7.04 -5.84
CA ARG A 108 -6.99 -8.14 -5.28
C ARG A 108 -5.91 -7.62 -4.32
N ASP A 109 -5.39 -6.43 -4.59
CA ASP A 109 -4.42 -5.82 -3.70
C ASP A 109 -5.08 -5.43 -2.37
N ALA A 110 -6.23 -4.75 -2.44
CA ALA A 110 -7.01 -4.38 -1.26
C ALA A 110 -7.43 -5.60 -0.42
N GLU A 111 -7.99 -6.64 -1.03
CA GLU A 111 -8.39 -7.88 -0.33
C GLU A 111 -7.20 -8.55 0.37
N GLY A 112 -6.06 -8.53 -0.30
CA GLY A 112 -4.82 -9.08 0.21
C GLY A 112 -4.25 -8.33 1.41
N VAL A 113 -4.33 -6.99 1.37
CA VAL A 113 -3.93 -6.10 2.48
C VAL A 113 -4.88 -6.28 3.66
N THR A 114 -6.19 -6.27 3.44
CA THR A 114 -7.22 -6.55 4.45
C THR A 114 -6.98 -7.87 5.15
N GLY A 115 -6.75 -8.94 4.38
CA GLY A 115 -6.46 -10.25 4.97
C GLY A 115 -5.17 -10.27 5.79
N ALA A 116 -4.16 -9.48 5.44
CA ALA A 116 -2.92 -9.39 6.21
C ALA A 116 -3.10 -8.63 7.52
N GLU A 117 -3.86 -7.53 7.50
CA GLU A 117 -4.20 -6.74 8.69
C GLU A 117 -4.99 -7.58 9.69
N MET A 118 -6.10 -8.18 9.26
CA MET A 118 -6.97 -8.99 10.13
C MET A 118 -6.25 -10.18 10.74
N ARG A 119 -5.35 -10.85 10.00
CA ARG A 119 -4.58 -12.00 10.53
C ARG A 119 -3.60 -11.62 11.62
N ASN A 120 -3.18 -10.35 11.67
CA ASN A 120 -2.23 -9.83 12.66
C ASN A 120 -2.92 -8.93 13.69
N ASP A 121 -4.25 -8.91 13.69
CA ASP A 121 -5.06 -8.19 14.65
C ASP A 121 -5.75 -9.17 15.62
N PRO A 122 -5.60 -9.02 16.95
CA PRO A 122 -6.24 -9.91 17.93
C PRO A 122 -7.77 -9.92 17.88
N SER A 123 -8.39 -8.84 17.40
CA SER A 123 -9.84 -8.72 17.24
C SER A 123 -10.34 -9.17 15.86
N LEU A 124 -9.43 -9.63 15.00
CA LEU A 124 -9.71 -10.00 13.60
C LEU A 124 -10.41 -8.88 12.83
N ALA A 125 -10.09 -7.63 13.15
CA ALA A 125 -10.68 -6.44 12.54
C ALA A 125 -9.62 -5.64 11.75
N THR A 126 -10.11 -4.76 10.89
CA THR A 126 -9.29 -3.71 10.26
C THR A 126 -9.53 -2.38 10.94
N HIS A 127 -8.51 -1.53 10.99
CA HIS A 127 -8.64 -0.19 11.51
C HIS A 127 -9.49 0.70 10.58
N PRO A 128 -10.57 1.32 11.08
CA PRO A 128 -11.36 2.27 10.29
C PRO A 128 -10.49 3.45 9.83
N GLY A 129 -10.47 3.73 8.52
CA GLY A 129 -9.61 4.78 7.96
C GLY A 129 -8.11 4.44 7.96
N GLY A 130 -7.72 3.21 8.30
CA GLY A 130 -6.34 2.74 8.21
C GLY A 130 -5.94 2.29 6.80
N VAL A 131 -4.88 1.49 6.73
CA VAL A 131 -4.24 1.05 5.48
C VAL A 131 -5.23 0.29 4.58
N SER A 132 -5.97 -0.68 5.11
CA SER A 132 -6.95 -1.45 4.33
C SER A 132 -8.08 -0.58 3.76
N ALA A 133 -8.51 0.44 4.51
CA ALA A 133 -9.57 1.36 4.05
C ALA A 133 -9.10 2.20 2.86
N SER A 134 -7.89 2.77 2.94
CA SER A 134 -7.30 3.55 1.84
C SER A 134 -7.05 2.69 0.60
N MET A 135 -6.55 1.47 0.77
CA MET A 135 -6.34 0.51 -0.33
C MET A 135 -7.66 0.13 -1.02
N ALA A 136 -8.71 -0.13 -0.23
CA ALA A 136 -10.03 -0.42 -0.77
C ALA A 136 -10.63 0.79 -1.51
N ALA A 137 -10.43 2.01 -1.02
CA ALA A 137 -10.86 3.23 -1.69
C ALA A 137 -10.13 3.42 -3.02
N ALA A 138 -8.80 3.28 -3.04
CA ALA A 138 -7.99 3.37 -4.25
C ALA A 138 -8.42 2.34 -5.31
N ALA A 139 -8.59 1.08 -4.91
CA ALA A 139 -9.07 0.03 -5.80
C ALA A 139 -10.46 0.32 -6.40
N ARG A 140 -11.38 0.87 -5.61
CA ARG A 140 -12.72 1.27 -6.08
C ARG A 140 -12.66 2.42 -7.07
N LEU A 141 -11.83 3.43 -6.80
CA LEU A 141 -11.65 4.56 -7.71
C LEU A 141 -11.10 4.10 -9.07
N ASN A 142 -10.17 3.16 -9.06
CA ASN A 142 -9.60 2.61 -10.28
C ASN A 142 -10.63 1.80 -11.08
N GLN A 143 -11.45 0.98 -10.41
CA GLN A 143 -12.52 0.23 -11.09
C GLN A 143 -13.56 1.12 -11.77
N ASN A 144 -13.85 2.29 -11.20
CA ASN A 144 -14.80 3.23 -11.79
C ASN A 144 -14.22 4.00 -12.98
N ASN A 145 -12.89 4.12 -13.05
CA ASN A 145 -12.20 4.80 -14.14
C ASN A 145 -11.89 3.85 -15.32
N ASP A 146 -11.94 2.54 -15.09
CA ASP A 146 -11.73 1.49 -16.10
C ASP A 146 -13.02 1.08 -16.85
N ASN A 147 -14.16 1.73 -16.56
CA ASN A 147 -15.51 1.29 -16.96
C ASN A 147 -16.31 2.41 -17.64
#